data_AF-A0A1Y4S7P5-F1
#
_entry.id   AF-A0A1Y4S7P5-F1
#
_cell.length_a   1.000
_cell.length_b   1.000
_cell.length_c   1.000
_cell.angle_alpha   90.00
_cell.angle_beta   90.00
_cell.angle_gamma   90.00
#
_symmetry.space_group_name_H-M   'P 1'
#
loop_
_entity.id
_entity.type
_entity.pdbx_description
1 polymer ?
#
loop_
_entity_poly.entity_id
_entity_poly.type
_entity_poly.pdbx_seq_one_letter_code
_entity_poly.pdbx_strand_id
1 'polypeptide(L)'
;MKIPSNGLSGADIMKKEKNRKARIIKEIKIVLIVLTVGLVLFIVFNNLHFSKAVIIQSAGGLEWPDGSFMIDTEDGIYADSAINFETAKEKWNLELSYGDSVFVVYIPSSHEIFPEPAEICFMWEL
;
A
#
# COMPACT_ATOMS: atom_id res chain seq x y z
N MET A 1 10.98 -56.50 -36.93
CA MET A 1 11.44 -55.37 -36.08
C MET A 1 10.19 -54.64 -35.59
N LYS A 2 9.76 -54.86 -34.33
CA LYS A 2 8.55 -54.22 -33.79
C LYS A 2 8.97 -52.90 -33.14
N ILE A 3 8.47 -51.79 -33.66
CA ILE A 3 8.64 -50.46 -33.06
C ILE A 3 7.68 -50.40 -31.87
N PRO A 4 8.12 -50.18 -30.62
CA PRO A 4 7.20 -49.99 -29.52
C PRO A 4 6.48 -48.66 -29.71
N SER A 5 5.16 -48.70 -29.87
CA SER A 5 4.30 -47.52 -29.83
C SER A 5 4.25 -47.00 -28.39
N ASN A 6 5.18 -46.12 -28.03
CA ASN A 6 5.16 -45.37 -26.77
C ASN A 6 4.08 -44.27 -26.80
N GLY A 7 2.83 -44.65 -27.04
CA GLY A 7 1.69 -43.76 -26.82
C GLY A 7 1.46 -43.65 -25.32
N LEU A 8 1.73 -42.48 -24.72
CA LEU A 8 1.29 -42.20 -23.36
C LEU A 8 -0.23 -42.39 -23.31
N SER A 9 -0.71 -43.18 -22.36
CA SER A 9 -2.14 -43.36 -22.16
C SER A 9 -2.79 -42.01 -21.79
N GLY A 10 -4.07 -41.82 -22.10
CA GLY A 10 -4.79 -40.59 -21.71
C GLY A 10 -4.70 -40.29 -20.20
N ALA A 11 -4.59 -41.34 -19.37
CA ALA A 11 -4.40 -41.22 -17.93
C ALA A 11 -3.02 -40.64 -17.55
N ASP A 12 -1.95 -41.00 -18.28
CA ASP A 12 -0.60 -40.47 -18.04
C ASP A 12 -0.49 -39.00 -18.42
N ILE A 13 -1.17 -38.59 -19.50
CA ILE A 13 -1.25 -37.19 -19.93
C ILE A 13 -2.00 -36.35 -18.88
N MET A 14 -3.16 -36.83 -18.40
CA MET A 14 -3.93 -36.16 -17.34
C MET A 14 -3.13 -36.05 -16.02
N LYS A 15 -2.40 -37.10 -15.62
CA LYS A 15 -1.56 -37.08 -14.42
C LYS A 15 -0.40 -36.09 -14.55
N LYS A 16 0.25 -36.03 -15.72
CA LYS A 16 1.33 -35.08 -16.01
C LYS A 16 0.83 -33.63 -15.99
N GLU A 17 -0.36 -33.37 -16.53
CA GLU A 17 -0.96 -32.04 -16.52
C GLU A 17 -1.34 -31.58 -15.10
N LYS A 18 -1.95 -32.47 -14.30
CA LYS A 18 -2.28 -32.20 -12.89
C LYS A 18 -1.02 -31.88 -12.07
N ASN A 19 0.05 -32.65 -12.26
CA ASN A 19 1.33 -32.41 -11.59
C ASN A 19 1.98 -31.09 -12.02
N ARG A 20 1.86 -30.72 -13.31
CA ARG A 20 2.35 -29.42 -13.82
C ARG A 20 1.58 -28.26 -13.19
N LYS A 21 0.24 -28.34 -13.11
CA LYS A 21 -0.60 -27.32 -12.45
C LYS A 21 -0.25 -27.18 -10.96
N ALA A 22 -0.07 -28.31 -10.26
CA ALA A 22 0.33 -28.30 -8.86
C ALA A 22 1.71 -27.65 -8.64
N ARG A 23 2.67 -27.89 -9.54
CA ARG A 23 3.98 -27.22 -9.50
C ARG A 23 3.85 -25.71 -9.70
N ILE A 24 3.11 -25.25 -10.71
CA ILE A 24 2.91 -23.83 -10.98
C ILE A 24 2.26 -23.12 -9.78
N ILE A 25 1.22 -23.71 -9.20
CA ILE A 25 0.57 -23.15 -8.00
C ILE A 25 1.56 -23.06 -6.84
N LYS A 26 2.42 -24.06 -6.65
CA LYS A 26 3.46 -24.03 -5.63
C LYS A 26 4.47 -22.91 -5.88
N GLU A 27 4.91 -22.73 -7.12
CA GLU A 27 5.82 -21.64 -7.50
C GLU A 27 5.19 -20.27 -7.26
N ILE A 28 3.93 -20.05 -7.67
CA ILE A 28 3.19 -18.82 -7.42
C ILE A 28 3.11 -18.54 -5.91
N LYS A 29 2.77 -19.55 -5.09
CA LYS A 29 2.72 -19.39 -3.63
C LYS A 29 4.06 -18.99 -3.04
N ILE A 30 5.15 -19.61 -3.51
CA ILE A 30 6.51 -19.26 -3.05
C ILE A 30 6.84 -17.82 -3.43
N VAL A 31 6.56 -17.41 -4.67
CA VAL A 31 6.79 -16.04 -5.12
C VAL A 31 5.99 -15.05 -4.28
N LEU A 32 4.71 -15.34 -3.99
CA LEU A 32 3.87 -14.51 -3.13
C LEU A 32 4.46 -14.37 -1.73
N ILE A 33 4.93 -15.47 -1.11
CA ILE A 33 5.58 -15.44 0.20
C ILE A 33 6.84 -14.56 0.16
N VAL A 34 7.69 -14.72 -0.86
CA VAL A 34 8.92 -13.93 -0.99
C VAL A 34 8.60 -12.44 -1.16
N LEU A 35 7.60 -12.10 -1.97
CA LEU A 35 7.15 -10.72 -2.15
C LEU A 35 6.58 -10.12 -0.86
N THR A 36 5.75 -10.87 -0.13
CA THR A 36 5.19 -10.40 1.15
C THR A 36 6.28 -10.19 2.19
N VAL A 37 7.21 -11.14 2.35
CA VAL A 37 8.34 -10.98 3.28
C VAL A 37 9.22 -9.80 2.87
N GLY A 38 9.52 -9.65 1.59
CA GLY A 38 10.28 -8.51 1.07
C GLY A 38 9.59 -7.17 1.36
N LEU A 39 8.28 -7.08 1.16
CA LEU A 39 7.49 -5.89 1.46
C LEU A 39 7.49 -5.55 2.96
N VAL A 40 7.30 -6.55 3.84
CA VAL A 40 7.36 -6.34 5.29
C VAL A 40 8.73 -5.85 5.73
N LEU A 41 9.80 -6.46 5.21
CA LEU A 41 11.17 -6.03 5.51
C LEU A 41 11.42 -4.59 5.01
N PHE A 42 10.92 -4.24 3.82
CA PHE A 42 11.03 -2.90 3.28
C PHE A 42 10.32 -1.87 4.17
N ILE A 43 9.11 -2.16 4.62
CA ILE A 43 8.34 -1.31 5.53
C ILE A 43 9.10 -1.08 6.85
N VAL A 44 9.57 -2.16 7.47
CA VAL A 44 10.28 -2.10 8.76
C VAL A 44 11.62 -1.37 8.62
N PHE A 45 12.41 -1.68 7.59
CA PHE A 45 13.74 -1.10 7.40
C PHE A 45 13.70 0.41 7.11
N ASN A 46 12.66 0.86 6.39
CA ASN A 46 12.47 2.28 6.11
C ASN A 46 11.64 3.01 7.17
N ASN A 47 11.26 2.32 8.27
CA ASN A 47 10.41 2.87 9.32
C ASN A 47 9.15 3.54 8.77
N LEU A 48 8.47 2.87 7.83
CA LEU A 48 7.21 3.35 7.25
C LEU A 48 6.06 2.98 8.19
N HIS A 49 5.27 3.97 8.55
CA HIS A 49 4.06 3.81 9.36
C HIS A 49 2.85 4.13 8.51
N PHE A 50 1.76 3.44 8.83
CA PHE A 50 0.52 3.50 8.08
C PHE A 50 -0.60 3.76 9.07
N SER A 51 -1.41 4.78 8.81
CA SER A 51 -2.58 5.07 9.64
C SER A 51 -3.78 5.43 8.79
N LYS A 52 -4.96 5.03 9.26
CA LYS A 52 -6.20 5.67 8.84
C LYS A 52 -6.22 7.09 9.39
N ALA A 53 -6.72 8.02 8.60
CA ALA A 53 -6.81 9.41 8.99
C ALA A 53 -8.02 10.10 8.36
N VAL A 54 -8.38 11.25 8.92
CA VAL A 54 -9.44 12.13 8.40
C VAL A 54 -8.83 13.48 8.07
N ILE A 55 -9.19 14.02 6.90
CA ILE A 55 -8.84 15.39 6.53
C ILE A 55 -9.70 16.37 7.33
N ILE A 56 -9.08 17.18 8.17
CA ILE A 56 -9.75 18.17 9.02
C ILE A 56 -9.30 19.59 8.67
N GLN A 57 -10.08 20.57 9.10
CA GLN A 57 -9.76 21.98 8.91
C GLN A 57 -8.57 22.38 9.79
N SER A 58 -7.63 23.15 9.24
CA SER A 58 -6.56 23.74 10.05
C SER A 58 -7.14 24.70 11.10
N ALA A 59 -6.61 24.65 12.33
CA ALA A 59 -7.07 25.48 13.44
C ALA A 59 -6.73 26.99 13.28
N GLY A 60 -6.02 27.38 12.21
CA GLY A 60 -5.73 28.78 11.89
C GLY A 60 -4.74 29.42 12.87
N GLY A 61 -3.45 29.30 12.56
CA GLY A 61 -2.37 30.03 13.23
C GLY A 61 -1.75 31.10 12.31
N LEU A 62 -1.05 32.07 12.89
CA LEU A 62 -0.36 33.17 12.18
C LEU A 62 0.67 32.71 11.12
N GLU A 63 1.12 31.46 11.19
CA GLU A 63 2.19 30.90 10.33
C GLU A 63 1.66 30.04 9.18
N TRP A 64 0.34 29.98 8.98
CA TRP A 64 -0.27 29.03 8.07
C TRP A 64 -0.80 29.73 6.82
N PRO A 65 -0.48 29.23 5.61
CA PRO A 65 -1.10 29.74 4.41
C PRO A 65 -2.61 29.48 4.44
N ASP A 66 -3.39 30.44 3.96
CA ASP A 66 -4.84 30.34 3.80
C ASP A 66 -5.18 29.08 2.98
N GLY A 67 -6.07 28.23 3.51
CA GLY A 67 -6.54 27.02 2.82
C GLY A 67 -5.70 25.75 3.06
N SER A 68 -4.80 25.76 4.04
CA SER A 68 -4.13 24.56 4.54
C SER A 68 -5.10 23.62 5.28
N PHE A 69 -4.84 22.32 5.20
CA PHE A 69 -5.60 21.28 5.90
C PHE A 69 -4.69 20.52 6.87
N MET A 70 -5.32 19.88 7.86
CA MET A 70 -4.64 19.00 8.80
C MET A 70 -5.13 17.57 8.60
N ILE A 71 -4.29 16.61 8.98
CA ILE A 71 -4.59 15.20 8.93
C ILE A 71 -4.67 14.68 10.36
N ASP A 72 -5.84 14.21 10.76
CA ASP A 72 -6.08 13.61 12.07
C ASP A 72 -6.00 12.08 11.96
N THR A 73 -4.92 11.49 12.47
CA THR A 73 -4.74 10.03 12.44
C THR A 73 -5.46 9.37 13.61
N GLU A 74 -5.92 8.12 13.43
CA GLU A 74 -6.57 7.36 14.52
C GLU A 74 -5.68 7.17 15.75
N ASP A 75 -4.35 7.21 15.57
CA ASP A 75 -3.36 7.09 16.65
C ASP A 75 -3.17 8.40 17.45
N GLY A 76 -3.91 9.47 17.11
CA GLY A 76 -3.84 10.76 17.79
C GLY A 76 -2.62 11.61 17.42
N ILE A 77 -1.91 11.23 16.35
CA ILE A 77 -0.84 12.03 15.73
C ILE A 77 -1.50 12.97 14.73
N TYR A 78 -1.25 14.27 14.87
CA TYR A 78 -1.61 15.23 13.83
C TYR A 78 -0.49 15.24 12.79
N ALA A 79 -0.80 15.15 11.51
CA ALA A 79 0.17 15.45 10.47
C ALA A 79 -0.16 16.83 9.89
N ASP A 80 0.78 17.74 10.09
CA ASP A 80 0.74 19.10 9.57
C ASP A 80 1.24 19.06 8.13
N SER A 81 0.31 18.85 7.21
CA SER A 81 0.58 19.13 5.81
C SER A 81 0.46 20.63 5.64
N ALA A 82 1.57 21.37 5.77
CA ALA A 82 1.65 22.82 5.55
C ALA A 82 1.39 23.23 4.08
N ILE A 83 0.47 22.56 3.38
CA ILE A 83 0.10 22.69 1.98
C ILE A 83 -1.42 22.82 1.85
N ASN A 84 -1.86 23.48 0.78
CA ASN A 84 -3.26 23.61 0.44
C ASN A 84 -3.75 22.44 -0.46
N PHE A 85 -5.05 22.35 -0.69
CA PHE A 85 -5.63 21.30 -1.53
C PHE A 85 -5.14 21.31 -2.98
N GLU A 86 -4.79 22.48 -3.54
CA GLU A 86 -4.24 22.57 -4.91
C GLU A 86 -2.88 21.88 -4.98
N THR A 87 -2.01 22.17 -4.01
CA THR A 87 -0.67 21.56 -3.92
C THR A 87 -0.76 20.07 -3.60
N ALA A 88 -1.71 19.65 -2.75
CA ALA A 88 -1.96 18.24 -2.47
C ALA A 88 -2.43 17.48 -3.73
N LYS A 89 -3.27 18.11 -4.55
CA LYS A 89 -3.70 17.56 -5.84
C LYS A 89 -2.52 17.38 -6.78
N GLU A 90 -1.60 18.33 -6.85
CA GLU A 90 -0.40 18.20 -7.69
C GLU A 90 0.56 17.13 -7.16
N LYS A 91 0.77 17.06 -5.85
CA LYS A 91 1.73 16.15 -5.21
C LYS A 91 1.29 14.69 -5.29
N TRP A 92 0.03 14.41 -4.95
CA TRP A 92 -0.49 13.04 -4.83
C TRP A 92 -1.47 12.66 -5.94
N ASN A 93 -1.81 13.60 -6.84
CA ASN A 93 -2.82 13.38 -7.88
C ASN A 93 -4.19 12.96 -7.29
N LEU A 94 -4.57 13.58 -6.16
CA LEU A 94 -5.80 13.32 -5.42
C LEU A 94 -6.60 14.60 -5.18
N GLU A 95 -7.91 14.55 -5.42
CA GLU A 95 -8.84 15.65 -5.10
C GLU A 95 -9.37 15.49 -3.67
N LEU A 96 -8.57 15.90 -2.68
CA LEU A 96 -8.94 15.82 -1.26
C LEU A 96 -9.94 16.93 -0.87
N SER A 97 -10.80 16.61 0.09
CA SER A 97 -11.76 17.50 0.73
C SER A 97 -11.80 17.29 2.25
N TYR A 98 -12.29 18.28 2.98
CA TYR A 98 -12.54 18.13 4.42
C TYR A 98 -13.56 17.02 4.70
N GLY A 99 -13.26 16.15 5.67
CA GLY A 99 -14.06 14.99 6.04
C GLY A 99 -13.69 13.71 5.30
N ASP A 100 -12.80 13.77 4.31
CA ASP A 100 -12.36 12.58 3.59
C ASP A 100 -11.60 11.63 4.52
N SER A 101 -11.97 10.35 4.48
CA SER A 101 -11.22 9.27 5.12
C SER A 101 -10.13 8.79 4.18
N VAL A 102 -8.89 8.89 4.63
CA VAL A 102 -7.69 8.58 3.86
C VAL A 102 -6.81 7.60 4.59
N PHE A 103 -5.94 6.95 3.83
CA PHE A 103 -4.84 6.16 4.35
C PHE A 103 -3.54 6.95 4.14
N VAL A 104 -2.76 7.10 5.19
CA VAL A 104 -1.56 7.94 5.19
C VAL A 104 -0.35 7.09 5.47
N VAL A 105 0.69 7.28 4.67
CA VAL A 105 2.02 6.74 4.90
C VAL A 105 2.91 7.85 5.41
N TYR A 106 3.56 7.66 6.55
CA TYR A 106 4.48 8.63 7.13
C TYR A 106 5.70 7.93 7.73
N ILE A 107 6.78 8.69 7.91
CA ILE A 107 7.97 8.24 8.61
C ILE A 107 8.01 9.02 9.93
N PRO A 108 7.79 8.38 11.08
CA PRO A 108 7.85 9.08 12.35
C PRO A 108 9.30 9.49 12.63
N SER A 109 9.49 10.78 12.89
CA SER A 109 10.73 11.33 13.39
C SER A 109 10.58 11.62 14.88
N SER A 110 11.55 11.21 15.69
CA SER A 110 11.56 11.55 17.13
C SER A 110 11.68 13.05 17.41
N HIS A 111 11.89 13.87 16.38
CA HIS A 111 12.08 15.32 16.49
C HIS A 111 10.91 16.11 15.89
N GLU A 112 10.00 15.44 15.17
CA GLU A 112 8.83 16.06 14.58
C GLU A 112 7.59 15.58 15.33
N ILE A 113 6.90 16.52 15.97
CA ILE A 113 5.63 16.25 16.66
C ILE A 113 4.54 15.91 15.63
N PHE A 114 4.68 16.43 14.41
CA PHE A 114 3.78 16.26 13.29
C PHE A 114 4.57 15.85 12.04
N PRO A 115 4.72 14.55 11.75
CA PRO A 115 5.50 14.10 10.60
C PRO A 115 4.80 14.46 9.29
N GLU A 116 5.56 14.88 8.28
CA GLU A 116 5.01 15.10 6.94
C GLU A 116 4.59 13.75 6.32
N PRO A 117 3.39 13.66 5.72
CA PRO A 117 2.99 12.47 5.00
C PRO A 117 3.88 12.26 3.78
N ALA A 118 4.45 11.05 3.67
CA ALA A 118 5.17 10.62 2.49
C ALA A 118 4.19 10.36 1.33
N GLU A 119 3.05 9.74 1.62
CA GLU A 119 2.01 9.39 0.65
C GLU A 119 0.62 9.47 1.30
N ILE A 120 -0.38 9.87 0.52
CA ILE A 120 -1.79 9.83 0.92
C ILE A 120 -2.56 9.04 -0.14
N CYS A 121 -3.46 8.17 0.29
CA CYS A 121 -4.31 7.38 -0.60
C CYS A 121 -5.77 7.44 -0.11
N PHE A 122 -6.74 7.45 -1.03
CA PHE A 122 -8.13 7.27 -0.64
C PHE A 122 -8.35 5.88 -0.04
N MET A 123 -9.10 5.82 1.06
CA MET A 123 -9.70 4.58 1.50
C MET A 123 -10.98 4.35 0.70
N TRP A 124 -10.97 3.36 -0.19
CA TRP A 124 -12.23 2.75 -0.61
C TRP A 124 -12.74 1.90 0.56
N GLU A 125 -13.72 2.41 1.29
CA GLU A 125 -14.49 1.59 2.22
C GLU A 125 -15.20 0.50 1.38
N LEU A 126 -14.92 -0.77 1.71
CA LEU A 126 -15.54 -1.97 1.15
C LEU A 126 -16.79 -2.36 1.95
#